data_AF-X1NRV0-F1
#
_entry.id   AF-X1NRV0-F1
#
_cell.length_a   1.000
_cell.length_b   1.000
_cell.length_c   1.000
_cell.angle_alpha   90.00
_cell.angle_beta   90.00
_cell.angle_gamma   90.00
#
_symmetry.space_group_name_H-M   'P 1'
#
loop_
_entity.id
_entity.type
_entity.pdbx_description
1 polymer ?
#
loop_
_entity_poly.entity_id
_entity_poly.type
_entity_poly.pdbx_seq_one_letter_code
_entity_poly.pdbx_strand_id
1 'polypeptide(L)'
;MAPNVQNKIIKLSNEFHEYKTPEAKLARALDKLEVLIQHNEADLSTWVSREYTYNLTCSRKYMGFHKFIKKFRQIIDKQTREKVAEEKK
;
A
#
# COMPACT_ATOMS: atom_id res chain seq x y z
N MET A 1 -6.85 29.08 -10.07
CA MET A 1 -7.95 28.22 -9.57
C MET A 1 -8.92 29.11 -8.79
N ALA A 2 -10.23 28.87 -8.83
CA ALA A 2 -11.17 29.66 -8.03
C ALA A 2 -10.83 29.54 -6.52
N PRO A 3 -10.90 30.62 -5.72
CA PRO A 3 -10.43 30.64 -4.32
C PRO A 3 -10.99 29.51 -3.44
N ASN A 4 -12.22 29.06 -3.72
CA ASN A 4 -12.88 27.97 -3.00
C ASN A 4 -12.22 26.60 -3.25
N VAL A 5 -11.73 26.35 -4.48
CA VAL A 5 -11.12 25.07 -4.84
C VAL A 5 -9.74 24.91 -4.21
N GLN A 6 -8.94 25.98 -4.21
CA GLN A 6 -7.61 25.97 -3.59
C GLN A 6 -7.71 25.63 -2.09
N ASN A 7 -8.57 26.33 -1.36
CA ASN A 7 -8.76 26.10 0.08
C ASN A 7 -9.25 24.68 0.38
N LYS A 8 -10.15 24.15 -0.45
CA LYS A 8 -10.62 22.76 -0.32
C LYS A 8 -9.48 21.75 -0.50
N ILE A 9 -8.63 21.93 -1.50
CA ILE A 9 -7.49 21.03 -1.76
C ILE A 9 -6.50 21.07 -0.60
N ILE A 10 -6.14 22.25 -0.11
CA ILE A 10 -5.22 22.39 1.03
C ILE A 10 -5.78 21.67 2.26
N LYS A 11 -7.07 21.85 2.56
CA LYS A 11 -7.72 21.19 3.70
C LYS A 11 -7.70 19.66 3.58
N LEU A 12 -8.06 19.12 2.41
CA LEU A 12 -8.05 17.67 2.16
C LEU A 12 -6.63 17.09 2.19
N SER A 13 -5.65 17.83 1.65
CA SER A 13 -4.24 17.44 1.72
C SER A 13 -3.79 17.35 3.18
N ASN A 14 -4.06 18.37 3.99
CA ASN A 14 -3.71 18.35 5.41
C ASN A 14 -4.36 17.18 6.15
N GLU A 15 -5.66 16.95 5.93
CA GLU A 15 -6.39 15.81 6.49
C GLU A 15 -5.72 14.46 6.14
N PHE A 16 -5.36 14.27 4.87
CA PHE A 16 -4.68 13.06 4.39
C PHE A 16 -3.29 12.87 5.02
N HIS A 17 -2.54 13.97 5.21
CA HIS A 17 -1.23 13.94 5.85
C HIS A 17 -1.33 13.69 7.36
N GLU A 18 -2.37 14.19 8.02
CA GLU A 18 -2.61 13.93 9.44
C GLU A 18 -2.98 12.48 9.74
N TYR A 19 -3.50 11.72 8.76
CA TYR A 19 -3.80 10.29 8.90
C TYR A 19 -4.76 9.98 10.08
N LYS A 20 -5.66 10.90 10.42
CA LYS A 20 -6.58 10.75 11.56
C LYS A 20 -7.94 10.20 11.15
N THR A 21 -8.49 10.69 10.03
CA THR A 21 -9.83 10.34 9.55
C THR A 21 -9.88 8.94 8.96
N PRO A 22 -11.06 8.28 8.96
CA PRO A 22 -11.24 6.99 8.28
C PRO A 22 -10.85 7.03 6.79
N GLU A 23 -11.18 8.12 6.09
CA GLU A 23 -10.89 8.34 4.68
C GLU A 23 -9.38 8.46 4.44
N ALA A 24 -8.68 9.28 5.23
CA ALA A 24 -7.22 9.40 5.15
C ALA A 24 -6.53 8.06 5.45
N LYS A 25 -7.05 7.31 6.43
CA LYS A 25 -6.53 5.98 6.77
C LYS A 25 -6.69 4.98 5.64
N LEU A 26 -7.87 4.96 5.04
CA LEU A 26 -8.20 4.12 3.89
C LEU A 26 -7.36 4.47 2.68
N ALA A 27 -7.33 5.74 2.28
CA ALA A 27 -6.56 6.21 1.13
C ALA A 27 -5.07 5.87 1.27
N ARG A 28 -4.48 6.08 2.45
CA ARG A 28 -3.08 5.72 2.71
C ARG A 28 -2.85 4.21 2.67
N ALA A 29 -3.81 3.42 3.15
CA ALA A 29 -3.69 1.98 3.10
C ALA A 29 -3.74 1.47 1.66
N LEU A 30 -4.66 1.98 0.85
CA LEU A 30 -4.76 1.65 -0.57
C LEU A 30 -3.51 2.07 -1.35
N ASP A 31 -2.98 3.28 -1.13
CA ASP A 31 -1.70 3.76 -1.69
C ASP A 31 -0.55 2.76 -1.42
N LYS A 32 -0.48 2.21 -0.21
CA LYS A 32 0.57 1.23 0.14
C LYS A 32 0.29 -0.18 -0.35
N LEU A 33 -0.97 -0.58 -0.51
CA LEU A 33 -1.31 -1.87 -1.11
C LEU A 33 -1.04 -1.85 -2.62
N GLU A 34 -1.30 -0.73 -3.28
CA GLU A 34 -1.06 -0.52 -4.70
C GLU A 34 0.41 -0.75 -5.05
N VAL A 35 1.34 -0.16 -4.31
CA VAL A 35 2.79 -0.38 -4.50
C VAL A 35 3.17 -1.86 -4.40
N LEU A 36 2.55 -2.62 -3.50
CA LEU A 36 2.84 -4.06 -3.33
C LEU A 36 2.29 -4.89 -4.48
N ILE A 37 1.10 -4.54 -4.97
CA ILE A 37 0.52 -5.16 -6.15
C ILE A 37 1.42 -4.88 -7.37
N GLN A 38 1.86 -3.64 -7.57
CA GLN A 38 2.80 -3.30 -8.64
C GLN A 38 4.08 -4.13 -8.58
N HIS A 39 4.67 -4.33 -7.39
CA HIS A 39 5.83 -5.23 -7.26
C HIS A 39 5.50 -6.66 -7.64
N ASN A 40 4.35 -7.18 -7.19
CA ASN A 40 3.89 -8.53 -7.55
C ASN A 40 3.65 -8.70 -9.06
N GLU A 41 3.32 -7.64 -9.79
CA GLU A 41 3.20 -7.66 -11.26
C GLU A 41 4.56 -7.51 -11.96
N ALA A 42 5.54 -6.85 -11.34
CA ALA A 42 6.89 -6.69 -11.90
C ALA A 42 7.68 -8.01 -11.94
N ASP A 43 8.45 -8.22 -13.00
CA ASP A 43 9.33 -9.39 -13.15
C ASP A 43 10.36 -9.49 -12.01
N LEU A 44 10.60 -10.70 -11.50
CA LEU A 44 11.54 -10.91 -10.38
C LEU A 44 12.99 -10.60 -10.72
N SER A 45 13.37 -10.61 -12.00
CA SER A 45 14.69 -10.15 -12.45
C SER A 45 14.95 -8.67 -12.16
N THR A 46 13.88 -7.88 -11.98
CA THR A 46 13.97 -6.47 -11.58
C THR A 46 14.07 -6.30 -10.06
N TRP A 47 13.83 -7.37 -9.29
CA TRP A 47 13.84 -7.31 -7.84
C TRP A 47 15.26 -7.38 -7.28
N VAL A 48 15.56 -6.51 -6.31
CA VAL A 48 16.79 -6.59 -5.52
C VAL A 48 16.59 -7.43 -4.25
N SER A 49 17.67 -8.00 -3.70
CA SER A 49 17.62 -8.93 -2.56
C SER A 49 16.81 -8.42 -1.35
N ARG A 50 16.76 -7.11 -1.13
CA ARG A 50 16.00 -6.50 -0.03
C ARG A 50 14.48 -6.60 -0.22
N GLU A 51 14.00 -6.59 -1.45
CA GLU A 51 12.56 -6.50 -1.79
C GLU A 51 11.79 -7.76 -1.39
N TYR A 52 12.46 -8.93 -1.44
CA TYR A 52 11.92 -10.21 -0.98
C TYR A 52 11.41 -10.18 0.48
N THR A 53 12.10 -9.44 1.34
CA THR A 53 11.68 -9.26 2.75
C THR A 53 10.87 -7.99 2.95
N TYR A 54 11.26 -6.91 2.25
CA TYR A 54 10.62 -5.61 2.39
C TYR A 54 9.15 -5.65 1.97
N ASN A 55 8.81 -6.26 0.84
CA ASN A 55 7.43 -6.32 0.36
C ASN A 55 6.48 -7.02 1.35
N LEU A 56 6.96 -8.02 2.09
CA LEU A 56 6.16 -8.76 3.10
C LEU A 56 6.03 -8.05 4.45
N THR A 57 6.88 -7.07 4.75
CA THR A 57 6.98 -6.45 6.07
C THR A 57 6.62 -4.97 6.07
N CYS A 58 6.87 -4.26 4.98
CA CYS A 58 6.63 -2.84 4.86
C CYS A 58 5.13 -2.52 4.95
N SER A 59 4.82 -1.30 5.40
CA SER A 59 3.46 -0.74 5.40
C SER A 59 2.41 -1.48 6.23
N ARG A 60 2.75 -2.55 6.96
CA ARG A 60 1.83 -3.29 7.86
C ARG A 60 1.14 -2.39 8.88
N LYS A 61 1.84 -1.35 9.36
CA LYS A 61 1.30 -0.38 10.32
C LYS A 61 0.01 0.31 9.84
N TYR A 62 -0.21 0.40 8.53
CA TYR A 62 -1.40 1.04 7.94
C TYR A 62 -2.56 0.07 7.71
N MET A 63 -2.38 -1.23 7.95
CA MET A 63 -3.35 -2.28 7.56
C MET A 63 -4.18 -2.81 8.72
N GLY A 64 -3.91 -2.36 9.96
CA GLY A 64 -4.56 -2.87 11.17
C GLY A 64 -5.90 -2.24 11.53
N PHE A 65 -6.23 -1.07 10.96
CA PHE A 65 -7.40 -0.29 11.39
C PHE A 65 -8.75 -0.85 10.91
N HIS A 66 -8.77 -1.67 9.87
CA HIS A 66 -10.00 -2.21 9.29
C HIS A 66 -9.86 -3.65 8.82
N LYS A 67 -10.87 -4.49 9.11
CA LYS A 67 -10.85 -5.94 8.84
C LYS A 67 -10.64 -6.27 7.36
N PHE A 68 -11.31 -5.53 6.46
CA PHE A 68 -11.16 -5.72 5.02
C PHE A 68 -9.73 -5.47 4.54
N ILE A 69 -9.13 -4.36 4.95
CA ILE A 69 -7.77 -3.98 4.55
C ILE A 69 -6.75 -5.01 5.05
N LYS A 70 -6.91 -5.49 6.28
CA LYS A 70 -6.08 -6.56 6.84
C LYS A 70 -6.17 -7.84 6.00
N LYS A 71 -7.38 -8.26 5.62
CA LYS A 71 -7.60 -9.45 4.79
C LYS A 71 -7.04 -9.25 3.37
N PHE A 72 -7.21 -8.08 2.79
CA PHE A 72 -6.68 -7.77 1.47
C PHE A 72 -5.14 -7.84 1.46
N ARG A 73 -4.50 -7.27 2.48
CA ARG A 73 -3.05 -7.38 2.66
C ARG A 73 -2.57 -8.84 2.75
N GLN A 74 -3.30 -9.70 3.44
CA GLN A 74 -2.94 -11.13 3.56
C GLN A 74 -2.98 -11.85 2.20
N ILE A 75 -3.93 -11.50 1.34
CA ILE A 75 -4.03 -12.06 -0.02
C ILE A 75 -2.81 -11.64 -0.85
N ILE A 76 -2.45 -10.35 -0.80
CA ILE A 76 -1.27 -9.83 -1.51
C ILE A 76 0.02 -10.49 -0.99
N ASP A 77 0.18 -10.63 0.34
CA ASP A 77 1.32 -11.31 0.94
C ASP A 77 1.44 -12.77 0.48
N LYS A 78 0.29 -13.45 0.27
CA LYS A 78 0.25 -14.82 -0.25
C LYS A 78 0.75 -14.85 -1.69
N GLN A 79 0.24 -13.96 -2.55
CA GLN A 79 0.69 -13.84 -3.95
C GLN A 79 2.19 -13.57 -4.06
N THR A 80 2.71 -12.67 -3.23
CA THR A 80 4.16 -12.40 -3.18
C THR A 80 4.96 -13.66 -2.86
N ARG A 81 4.52 -14.46 -1.88
CA ARG A 81 5.21 -15.71 -1.50
C ARG A 81 5.15 -16.76 -2.59
N GLU A 82 4.01 -16.90 -3.26
CA GLU A 82 3.82 -17.84 -4.36
C GLU A 82 4.76 -17.49 -5.52
N LYS A 83 4.77 -16.23 -5.96
CA LYS A 83 5.67 -15.74 -7.02
C LYS A 83 7.15 -16.01 -6.71
N VAL A 84 7.59 -15.68 -5.49
CA VAL A 84 8.98 -15.93 -5.06
C VAL A 84 9.32 -17.42 -4.97
N ALA A 85 8.33 -18.28 -4.68
CA ALA A 85 8.54 -19.72 -4.61
C ALA A 85 8.61 -20.37 -6.00
N GLU A 86 7.90 -19.84 -6.99
CA GLU A 86 7.92 -20.32 -8.38
C GLU A 86 9.29 -20.09 -9.04
N GLU A 87 9.95 -18.96 -8.78
CA GLU A 87 11.30 -18.66 -9.29
C GLU A 87 12.39 -19.59 -8.75
N LYS A 88 12.16 -20.17 -7.57
CA LYS A 88 13.11 -21.08 -6.92
C LYS A 88 12.97 -22.52 -7.39
N LYS A 89 12.00 -22.83 -8.25
CA LYS A 89 11.83 -24.16 -8.85
C LYS A 89 12.66 -24.28 -10.12
#